data_AF-A0A1T4RBD7-F1
#
_entry.id   AF-A0A1T4RBD7-F1
#
_cell.length_a   1.000
_cell.length_b   1.000
_cell.length_c   1.000
_cell.angle_alpha   90.00
_cell.angle_beta   90.00
_cell.angle_gamma   90.00
#
_symmetry.space_group_name_H-M   'P 1'
#
loop_
_entity.id
_entity.type
_entity.pdbx_description
1 polymer ?
#
loop_
_entity_poly.entity_id
_entity_poly.type
_entity_poly.pdbx_seq_one_letter_code
_entity_poly.pdbx_strand_id
1 'polypeptide(L)'
;MLRVIQRRRIKKVIKLLSARLIKGYGSRDFFSLGQITASTSECSARQQQIAVALYVDPQDINLAQNPTLKSIRNDVSHDFFDDNDYTGQDVLNLLAYGGWKGGRIDDDMSNRFGMGSRY
;
A
#
# COMPACT_ATOMS: atom_id res chain seq x y z
N MET A 1 -1.08 -17.69 8.50
CA MET A 1 0.16 -16.85 8.64
C MET A 1 0.40 -15.91 7.45
N LEU A 2 0.11 -16.28 6.20
CA LEU A 2 0.39 -15.44 5.02
C LEU A 2 -0.39 -14.10 4.99
N ARG A 3 -1.68 -14.10 5.37
CA ARG A 3 -2.51 -12.87 5.38
C ARG A 3 -1.97 -11.76 6.29
N VAL A 4 -1.49 -12.11 7.49
CA VAL A 4 -0.92 -11.12 8.44
C VAL A 4 0.30 -10.42 7.83
N ILE A 5 1.12 -11.15 7.07
CA ILE A 5 2.30 -10.60 6.38
C ILE A 5 1.86 -9.72 5.21
N GLN A 6 0.86 -10.14 4.42
CA GLN A 6 0.30 -9.33 3.33
C GLN A 6 -0.31 -8.03 3.86
N ARG A 7 -1.13 -8.10 4.91
CA ARG A 7 -1.72 -6.92 5.58
C ARG A 7 -0.67 -5.93 6.04
N ARG A 8 0.44 -6.41 6.65
CA ARG A 8 1.58 -5.56 7.04
C ARG A 8 2.23 -4.88 5.83
N ARG A 9 2.42 -5.60 4.72
CA ARG A 9 3.01 -5.05 3.49
C ARG A 9 2.11 -3.98 2.87
N ILE A 10 0.80 -4.23 2.80
CA ILE A 10 -0.20 -3.28 2.30
C ILE A 10 -0.14 -1.99 3.13
N LYS A 11 -0.16 -2.10 4.47
CA LYS A 11 0.00 -0.93 5.36
C LYS A 11 1.31 -0.17 5.10
N LYS A 12 2.42 -0.88 4.90
CA LYS A 12 3.72 -0.26 4.58
C LYS A 12 3.65 0.53 3.27
N VAL A 13 3.04 -0.02 2.22
CA VAL A 13 2.86 0.66 0.94
C VAL A 13 1.97 1.89 1.07
N ILE A 14 0.83 1.77 1.77
CA ILE A 14 -0.08 2.90 1.96
C ILE A 14 0.66 4.03 2.68
N LYS A 15 1.36 3.75 3.78
CA LYS A 15 2.11 4.76 4.55
C LYS A 15 3.20 5.47 3.73
N LEU A 16 3.92 4.73 2.88
CA LEU A 16 5.00 5.29 2.06
C LEU A 16 4.46 6.15 0.91
N LEU A 17 3.41 5.69 0.23
CA LEU A 17 2.95 6.33 -1.00
C LEU A 17 1.92 7.41 -0.79
N SER A 18 1.03 7.29 0.19
CA SER A 18 0.00 8.30 0.44
C SER A 18 0.58 9.70 0.63
N ALA A 19 1.63 9.85 1.43
CA ALA A 19 2.29 11.13 1.67
C ALA A 19 2.95 11.68 0.40
N ARG A 20 3.57 10.80 -0.40
CA ARG A 20 4.17 11.17 -1.69
C ARG A 20 3.10 11.60 -2.70
N LEU A 21 1.99 10.85 -2.80
CA LEU A 21 0.89 11.10 -3.72
C LEU A 21 0.12 12.38 -3.35
N ILE A 22 -0.20 12.57 -2.07
CA ILE A 22 -0.84 13.81 -1.59
C ILE A 22 0.04 15.02 -1.89
N LYS A 23 1.35 14.94 -1.62
CA LYS A 23 2.28 16.04 -1.88
C LYS A 23 2.48 16.32 -3.37
N GLY A 24 2.51 15.28 -4.21
CA GLY A 24 2.80 15.41 -5.64
C GLY A 24 1.58 15.73 -6.51
N TYR A 25 0.41 15.20 -6.19
CA TYR A 25 -0.77 15.21 -7.07
C TYR A 25 -2.07 15.63 -6.38
N GLY A 26 -2.07 15.76 -5.05
CA GLY A 26 -3.24 16.08 -4.23
C GLY A 26 -4.10 14.84 -3.89
N SER A 27 -5.13 15.05 -3.09
CA SER A 27 -6.16 14.03 -2.82
C SER A 27 -7.05 13.85 -4.04
N ARG A 28 -7.20 12.60 -4.49
CA ARG A 28 -8.01 12.22 -5.65
C ARG A 28 -8.63 10.85 -5.43
N ASP A 29 -9.77 10.60 -6.07
CA ASP A 29 -10.44 9.30 -6.04
C ASP A 29 -9.59 8.21 -6.67
N PHE A 30 -8.88 8.52 -7.77
CA PHE A 30 -7.99 7.59 -8.47
C PHE A 30 -6.74 8.29 -9.00
N PHE A 31 -5.66 7.52 -9.13
CA PHE A 31 -4.38 7.95 -9.70
C PHE A 31 -4.10 7.18 -10.99
N SER A 32 -3.47 7.83 -11.96
CA SER A 32 -3.10 7.15 -13.20
C SER A 32 -1.91 6.21 -12.97
N LEU A 33 -1.78 5.17 -13.82
CA LEU A 33 -0.65 4.25 -13.77
C LEU A 33 0.70 4.99 -13.83
N GLY A 34 0.81 6.05 -14.64
CA GLY A 34 2.01 6.87 -14.75
C GLY A 34 2.39 7.61 -13.46
N GLN A 35 1.40 8.11 -12.71
CA GLN A 35 1.64 8.79 -11.44
C GLN A 35 2.15 7.82 -10.37
N ILE A 36 1.60 6.60 -10.36
CA ILE A 36 2.03 5.56 -9.43
C ILE A 36 3.41 5.05 -9.79
N THR A 37 3.69 4.75 -11.05
CA THR A 37 5.02 4.26 -11.47
C THR A 37 6.10 5.29 -11.19
N ALA A 38 5.84 6.58 -11.44
CA ALA A 38 6.76 7.67 -11.07
C ALA A 38 7.00 7.73 -9.55
N SER A 39 5.96 7.55 -8.74
CA SER A 39 6.05 7.62 -7.27
C SER A 39 6.67 6.37 -6.62
N THR A 40 6.69 5.26 -7.37
CA THR A 40 7.13 3.93 -6.93
C THR A 40 8.40 3.45 -7.64
N SER A 41 9.13 4.35 -8.32
CA SER A 41 10.38 4.04 -9.01
C SER A 41 11.44 3.39 -8.11
N GLU A 42 11.47 3.77 -6.84
CA GLU A 42 12.37 3.22 -5.80
C GLU A 42 11.82 1.97 -5.09
N CYS A 43 10.57 1.58 -5.37
CA CYS A 43 9.90 0.47 -4.70
C CYS A 43 10.15 -0.86 -5.40
N SER A 44 10.07 -1.95 -4.63
CA SER A 44 10.13 -3.31 -5.20
C SER A 44 8.93 -3.61 -6.10
N ALA A 45 9.10 -4.50 -7.09
CA ALA A 45 8.03 -4.89 -8.03
C ALA A 45 6.73 -5.32 -7.33
N ARG A 46 6.81 -6.01 -6.18
CA ARG A 46 5.63 -6.38 -5.38
C ARG A 46 4.94 -5.16 -4.74
N GLN A 47 5.70 -4.17 -4.27
CA GLN A 47 5.12 -2.94 -3.72
C GLN A 47 4.47 -2.10 -4.82
N GLN A 48 5.05 -2.08 -6.02
CA GLN A 48 4.43 -1.46 -7.19
C GLN A 48 3.09 -2.12 -7.53
N GLN A 49 3.01 -3.44 -7.53
CA GLN A 49 1.73 -4.17 -7.75
C GLN A 49 0.68 -3.83 -6.69
N ILE A 50 1.08 -3.77 -5.42
CA ILE A 50 0.18 -3.38 -4.32
C ILE A 50 -0.27 -1.92 -4.51
N ALA A 51 0.63 -1.02 -4.88
CA ALA A 51 0.30 0.38 -5.12
C ALA A 51 -0.70 0.55 -6.26
N VAL A 52 -0.49 -0.17 -7.36
CA VAL A 52 -1.40 -0.19 -8.51
C VAL A 52 -2.78 -0.67 -8.06
N ALA A 53 -2.86 -1.79 -7.32
CA ALA A 53 -4.14 -2.32 -6.84
C ALA A 53 -4.88 -1.38 -5.86
N LEU A 54 -4.16 -0.53 -5.12
CA LEU A 54 -4.71 0.37 -4.12
C LEU A 54 -5.24 1.68 -4.70
N TYR A 55 -4.52 2.28 -5.65
CA TYR A 55 -4.72 3.68 -6.02
C TYR A 55 -5.18 3.91 -7.46
N VAL A 56 -5.05 2.93 -8.35
CA VAL A 56 -5.53 3.07 -9.74
C VAL A 56 -6.99 2.69 -9.82
N ASP A 57 -7.68 3.30 -10.78
CA ASP A 57 -9.03 2.92 -11.15
C ASP A 57 -9.10 1.43 -11.54
N PRO A 58 -9.99 0.63 -10.91
CA PRO A 58 -10.24 -0.73 -11.32
C PRO A 58 -10.78 -0.89 -12.75
N GLN A 59 -11.27 0.16 -13.41
CA GLN A 59 -11.61 0.13 -14.84
C GLN A 59 -10.38 0.23 -15.75
N ASP A 60 -9.35 0.97 -15.32
CA ASP A 60 -8.10 1.12 -16.07
C ASP A 60 -7.19 -0.10 -15.92
N ILE A 61 -7.29 -0.80 -14.79
CA ILE A 61 -6.63 -2.08 -14.59
C ILE A 61 -7.57 -3.17 -15.09
N ASN A 62 -7.25 -3.84 -16.18
CA ASN A 62 -7.95 -5.06 -16.60
C ASN A 62 -7.84 -6.16 -15.52
N LEU A 63 -8.68 -6.10 -14.49
CA LEU A 63 -8.68 -7.01 -13.34
C LEU A 63 -8.95 -8.46 -13.76
N ALA A 64 -9.64 -8.65 -14.88
CA ALA A 64 -9.86 -9.96 -15.51
C ALA A 64 -8.55 -10.61 -16.01
N GLN A 65 -7.58 -9.80 -16.45
CA GLN A 65 -6.29 -10.28 -16.96
C GLN A 65 -5.24 -10.44 -15.84
N ASN A 66 -5.46 -9.84 -14.67
CA ASN A 66 -4.50 -9.83 -13.57
C ASN A 66 -5.10 -10.40 -12.27
N PRO A 67 -5.14 -11.73 -12.11
CA PRO A 67 -5.74 -12.37 -10.93
C PRO A 67 -5.03 -12.00 -9.61
N THR A 68 -3.75 -11.63 -9.69
CA THR A 68 -2.95 -11.16 -8.54
C THR A 68 -3.44 -9.80 -8.02
N LEU A 69 -3.71 -8.85 -8.91
CA LEU A 69 -4.22 -7.53 -8.54
C LEU A 69 -5.64 -7.64 -7.97
N LYS A 70 -6.48 -8.49 -8.55
CA LYS A 70 -7.81 -8.79 -8.03
C LYS A 70 -7.76 -9.37 -6.61
N SER A 71 -6.85 -10.33 -6.38
CA SER A 71 -6.65 -10.92 -5.05
C SER A 71 -6.20 -9.87 -4.02
N ILE A 72 -5.25 -9.01 -4.37
CA ILE A 72 -4.80 -7.92 -3.49
C ILE A 72 -5.95 -6.95 -3.19
N ARG A 73 -6.76 -6.59 -4.18
CA ARG A 73 -7.90 -5.69 -4.00
C ARG A 73 -8.94 -6.27 -3.04
N ASN A 74 -9.25 -7.57 -3.18
CA ASN A 74 -10.14 -8.28 -2.27
C ASN A 74 -9.55 -8.39 -0.85
N ASP A 75 -8.25 -8.63 -0.72
CA ASP A 75 -7.59 -8.63 0.60
C ASP A 75 -7.70 -7.25 1.26
N VAL A 76 -7.59 -6.16 0.48
CA VAL A 76 -7.73 -4.79 0.99
C VAL A 76 -9.18 -4.47 1.39
N SER A 77 -10.16 -4.81 0.55
CA SER A 77 -11.57 -4.57 0.88
C SER A 77 -11.95 -5.30 2.16
N HIS A 78 -11.52 -6.56 2.30
CA HIS A 78 -11.80 -7.37 3.49
C HIS A 78 -11.10 -6.85 4.76
N ASP A 79 -9.82 -6.47 4.66
CA ASP A 79 -9.01 -6.11 5.85
C ASP A 79 -9.23 -4.67 6.37
N PHE A 80 -9.76 -3.78 5.52
CA PHE A 80 -9.82 -2.34 5.79
C PHE A 80 -11.19 -1.70 5.56
N PHE A 81 -12.05 -2.30 4.73
CA PHE A 81 -13.31 -1.69 4.29
C PHE A 81 -14.52 -2.62 4.48
N ASP A 82 -14.40 -3.69 5.28
CA ASP A 82 -15.47 -4.65 5.56
C ASP A 82 -16.16 -5.19 4.28
N ASP A 83 -15.34 -5.58 3.30
CA ASP A 83 -15.76 -6.09 1.97
C ASP A 83 -16.52 -5.09 1.09
N ASN A 84 -16.50 -3.79 1.44
CA ASN A 84 -17.02 -2.73 0.58
C ASN A 84 -16.02 -2.30 -0.50
N ASP A 85 -16.56 -1.71 -1.57
CA ASP A 85 -15.76 -1.01 -2.56
C ASP A 85 -15.09 0.22 -1.94
N TYR A 86 -13.88 0.51 -2.41
CA TYR A 86 -13.08 1.62 -1.91
C TYR A 86 -12.42 2.39 -3.06
N THR A 87 -12.21 3.68 -2.81
CA THR A 87 -11.47 4.59 -3.69
C THR A 87 -10.05 4.82 -3.19
N GLY A 88 -9.19 5.36 -4.05
CA GLY A 88 -7.87 5.84 -3.65
C GLY A 88 -7.96 6.92 -2.56
N GLN A 89 -8.99 7.76 -2.57
CA GLN A 89 -9.21 8.76 -1.53
C GLN A 89 -9.52 8.12 -0.17
N ASP A 90 -10.32 7.06 -0.13
CA ASP A 90 -10.58 6.30 1.11
C ASP A 90 -9.29 5.71 1.67
N VAL A 91 -8.43 5.18 0.78
CA VAL A 91 -7.11 4.64 1.16
C VAL A 91 -6.20 5.75 1.71
N LEU A 92 -6.25 6.97 1.16
CA LEU A 92 -5.52 8.11 1.73
C LEU A 92 -6.06 8.49 3.11
N ASN A 93 -7.38 8.45 3.30
CA ASN A 93 -8.04 8.77 4.56
C ASN A 93 -7.74 7.75 5.67
N LEU A 94 -7.39 6.50 5.34
CA LEU A 94 -6.95 5.49 6.33
C LEU A 94 -5.79 5.98 7.22
N LEU A 95 -4.96 6.90 6.73
CA LEU A 95 -3.87 7.50 7.51
C LEU A 95 -4.31 8.66 8.39
N ALA A 96 -5.36 9.38 8.00
CA ALA A 96 -5.88 10.50 8.76
C ALA A 96 -6.59 10.03 10.03
N TYR A 97 -7.19 8.84 10.01
CA TYR A 97 -7.67 8.18 11.22
C TYR A 97 -6.47 7.71 12.07
N GLY A 98 -6.07 8.55 13.03
CA GLY A 98 -4.89 8.44 13.90
C GLY A 98 -4.74 7.18 14.78
N GLY A 99 -5.44 6.09 14.46
CA GLY A 99 -5.32 4.78 15.08
C GLY A 99 -4.33 3.82 14.39
N TRP A 100 -3.68 4.23 13.29
CA TRP A 100 -2.66 3.41 12.62
C TRP A 100 -1.36 3.33 13.43
N LYS A 101 -1.36 2.49 14.46
CA LYS A 101 -0.14 1.94 15.06
C LYS A 101 0.59 1.13 13.99
N GLY A 102 1.45 1.81 13.24
CA GLY A 102 2.39 1.18 12.34
C GLY A 102 3.19 0.14 13.11
N GLY A 103 3.06 -1.13 12.71
CA GLY A 103 4.05 -2.14 13.09
C GLY A 103 5.44 -1.64 12.69
N ARG A 104 6.45 -2.03 13.48
CA ARG A 104 7.85 -1.63 13.30
C ARG A 104 8.22 -1.63 11.82
N ILE A 105 8.84 -0.54 11.42
CA ILE A 105 9.50 -0.39 10.13
C ILE A 105 10.64 -1.42 10.14
N ASP A 106 10.40 -2.60 9.58
CA ASP A 106 11.48 -3.51 9.16
C ASP A 106 12.08 -2.91 7.88
N ASP A 107 12.76 -1.78 8.03
CA ASP A 107 13.82 -1.46 7.10
C ASP A 107 14.96 -2.42 7.44
N ASP A 108 15.45 -3.11 6.43
CA ASP A 108 16.53 -4.12 6.51
C ASP A 108 17.84 -3.54 7.10
N MET A 109 17.89 -2.22 7.29
CA MET A 109 18.95 -1.52 8.03
C MET A 109 18.86 -1.66 9.56
N SER A 110 17.71 -2.10 10.11
CA SER A 110 17.50 -2.21 11.56
C SER A 110 18.03 -3.52 12.14
N ASN A 111 18.18 -4.57 11.32
CA ASN A 111 18.65 -5.90 11.76
C ASN A 111 20.16 -6.07 11.67
N ARG A 112 20.89 -5.18 10.97
CA ARG A 112 22.36 -5.26 10.87
C ARG A 112 23.13 -4.59 12.01
N PHE A 113 22.52 -3.68 12.77
CA PHE A 113 23.22 -2.91 13.81
C PHE A 113 22.79 -3.23 15.26
N GLY A 114 21.96 -4.26 15.48
CA GLY A 114 21.36 -4.55 16.79
C GLY A 114 21.92 -5.74 17.57
N MET A 115 22.91 -6.48 17.06
CA MET A 115 23.56 -7.57 17.79
C MET A 115 24.87 -7.09 18.39
N GLY A 116 24.77 -6.32 19.47
CA GLY A 116 25.95 -5.77 20.13
C GLY A 116 25.61 -4.94 21.36
N SER A 117 25.01 -5.55 22.38
CA SER A 117 25.24 -5.07 23.75
C SER A 117 25.13 -6.24 24.72
N ARG A 118 26.24 -6.44 25.43
CA ARG A 118 26.52 -7.52 26.38
C ARG A 118 25.86 -7.17 27.71
N TYR A 119 25.10 -8.12 28.26
CA TYR A 119 25.13 -8.46 29.68
C TYR A 119 25.02 -9.98 29.79
#